data_AF-Q0U562-F1
#
_entry.id   AF-Q0U562-F1
#
_cell.length_a   1.000
_cell.length_b   1.000
_cell.length_c   1.000
_cell.angle_alpha   90.00
_cell.angle_beta   90.00
_cell.angle_gamma   90.00
#
_symmetry.space_group_name_H-M   'P 1'
#
loop_
_entity.id
_entity.type
_entity.pdbx_description
1 polymer ?
#
loop_
_entity_poly.entity_id
_entity_poly.type
_entity_poly.pdbx_seq_one_letter_code
_entity_poly.pdbx_strand_id
1 'polypeptide(L)'
;MIVPDLSPCGTSVHRITVEDWASVGELPKHLYVCMVSLHRVVKCLGNEDENRALILNHQAYAARRLYQMIIDVAHPRLDTRLVEAACAKALIGSWEEDMQGRDDFVRFVISVIDIYGATMTPSKLLLEDTLAEHLLYLRIVGSLQVDVLSTLTPIPLEILKATIAINSHRAAVTDQHRISDQQRYQHLPSLNAILASLRQFDSYRWAYGLPSHYVLEAENWALFATCYQSATTLYLFQSCSPTADCSTGDELHNNTRRGTYHILVKSITELFGRRLQGCTHYKYVLWPMVICGIESAARGERNDLKFLCSSLETTTLDLGTLSMREAAEFLENVWAACGLRRSHLMDCVAIDWDETFKLAPIFLI
;
A
#
# COMPACT_ATOMS: atom_id res chain seq x y z
N MET A 1 -29.52 -6.92 26.88
CA MET A 1 -28.28 -6.49 26.20
C MET A 1 -28.67 -6.13 24.78
N ILE A 2 -28.50 -4.88 24.36
CA ILE A 2 -28.84 -4.44 22.99
C ILE A 2 -27.73 -4.94 22.07
N VAL A 3 -28.07 -5.80 21.11
CA VAL A 3 -27.13 -6.18 20.05
C VAL A 3 -27.11 -5.02 19.06
N PRO A 4 -25.94 -4.42 18.77
CA PRO A 4 -25.87 -3.39 17.74
C PRO A 4 -26.40 -3.97 16.43
N ASP A 5 -27.09 -3.17 15.63
CA ASP A 5 -27.51 -3.64 14.31
C ASP A 5 -26.27 -3.78 13.43
N LEU A 6 -25.77 -5.01 13.37
CA LEU A 6 -24.60 -5.40 12.61
C LEU A 6 -24.95 -5.81 11.17
N SER A 7 -26.21 -5.66 10.74
CA SER A 7 -26.58 -5.95 9.38
C SER A 7 -26.03 -4.86 8.44
N PRO A 8 -25.18 -5.22 7.46
CA PRO A 8 -24.66 -4.26 6.50
C PRO A 8 -25.77 -3.64 5.64
N CYS A 9 -26.86 -4.38 5.38
CA CYS A 9 -27.91 -3.99 4.43
C CYS A 9 -29.33 -3.94 5.05
N GLY A 10 -29.48 -4.12 6.36
CA GLY A 10 -30.77 -4.27 7.04
C GLY A 10 -31.49 -5.60 6.77
N THR A 11 -30.91 -6.47 5.93
CA THR A 11 -31.44 -7.80 5.62
C THR A 11 -31.10 -8.82 6.70
N SER A 12 -31.99 -9.79 6.93
CA SER A 12 -31.85 -10.84 7.96
C SER A 12 -30.75 -11.87 7.68
N VAL A 13 -30.20 -11.90 6.47
CA VAL A 13 -29.34 -12.98 5.97
C VAL A 13 -27.97 -13.03 6.66
N HIS A 14 -27.50 -11.94 7.28
CA HIS A 14 -26.19 -11.86 7.95
C HIS A 14 -26.29 -11.38 9.41
N ARG A 15 -27.35 -11.79 10.12
CA ARG A 15 -27.51 -11.45 11.54
C ARG A 15 -26.63 -12.33 12.42
N ILE A 16 -25.70 -11.69 13.13
CA ILE A 16 -25.10 -12.26 14.34
C ILE A 16 -26.21 -12.38 15.39
N THR A 17 -26.39 -13.57 15.96
CA THR A 17 -27.34 -13.77 17.06
C THR A 17 -26.80 -13.14 18.36
N VAL A 18 -27.67 -12.93 19.35
CA VAL A 18 -27.24 -12.46 20.68
C VAL A 18 -26.21 -13.40 21.29
N GLU A 19 -26.40 -14.70 21.08
CA GLU A 19 -25.54 -15.77 21.59
C GLU A 19 -24.17 -15.76 20.88
N ASP A 20 -24.17 -15.63 19.55
CA ASP A 20 -22.94 -15.46 18.78
C ASP A 20 -22.19 -14.22 19.26
N TRP A 21 -22.86 -13.07 19.37
CA TRP A 21 -22.23 -11.84 19.84
C TRP A 21 -21.68 -11.97 21.26
N ALA A 22 -22.40 -12.65 22.16
CA ALA A 22 -21.92 -12.88 23.52
C ALA A 22 -20.61 -13.68 23.53
N SER A 23 -20.46 -14.64 22.61
CA SER A 23 -19.27 -15.50 22.48
C SER A 23 -18.05 -14.83 21.86
N VAL A 24 -18.23 -13.73 21.10
CA VAL A 24 -17.14 -13.02 20.43
C VAL A 24 -16.28 -12.27 21.46
N GLY A 25 -14.96 -12.45 21.38
CA GLY A 25 -13.99 -11.69 22.18
C GLY A 25 -14.10 -10.18 21.98
N GLU A 26 -13.64 -9.41 22.96
CA GLU A 26 -13.80 -7.95 22.95
C GLU A 26 -13.17 -7.28 21.72
N LEU A 27 -11.90 -7.58 21.41
CA LEU A 27 -11.22 -7.01 20.24
C LEU A 27 -11.95 -7.33 18.92
N PRO A 28 -12.31 -8.59 18.62
CA PRO A 28 -13.13 -8.91 17.44
C PRO A 28 -14.47 -8.18 17.39
N LYS A 29 -15.13 -7.89 18.52
CA LYS A 29 -16.36 -7.07 18.55
C LYS A 29 -16.12 -5.66 18.03
N HIS A 30 -15.05 -5.00 18.48
CA HIS A 30 -14.73 -3.66 18.01
C HIS A 30 -14.45 -3.64 16.51
N LEU A 31 -13.69 -4.61 16.03
CA LEU A 31 -13.40 -4.74 14.61
C LEU A 31 -14.66 -5.03 13.79
N TYR A 32 -15.57 -5.86 14.30
CA TYR A 32 -16.87 -6.11 13.64
C TYR A 32 -17.69 -4.83 13.49
N VAL A 33 -17.75 -3.99 14.53
CA VAL A 33 -18.42 -2.69 14.45
C VAL A 33 -17.73 -1.79 13.44
N CYS A 34 -16.40 -1.73 13.42
CA CYS A 34 -15.66 -0.97 12.40
C CYS A 34 -16.04 -1.42 10.99
N MET A 35 -16.06 -2.73 10.74
CA MET A 35 -16.36 -3.30 9.44
C MET A 35 -17.78 -3.02 8.97
N VAL A 36 -18.78 -3.18 9.85
CA VAL A 36 -20.18 -2.90 9.50
C VAL A 36 -20.40 -1.41 9.28
N SER A 37 -19.88 -0.55 10.16
CA SER A 37 -19.98 0.90 10.01
C SER A 37 -19.28 1.37 8.74
N LEU A 38 -18.10 0.80 8.41
CA LEU A 38 -17.39 1.08 7.17
C LEU A 38 -18.22 0.69 5.94
N HIS A 39 -18.80 -0.51 5.95
CA HIS A 39 -19.70 -0.94 4.88
C HIS A 39 -20.87 0.02 4.69
N ARG A 40 -21.49 0.46 5.79
CA ARG A 40 -22.59 1.44 5.77
C ARG A 40 -22.15 2.77 5.17
N VAL A 41 -20.99 3.30 5.54
CA VAL A 41 -20.43 4.52 4.91
C VAL A 41 -20.21 4.30 3.41
N VAL A 42 -19.56 3.19 3.02
CA VAL A 42 -19.26 2.89 1.61
C VAL A 42 -20.52 2.74 0.77
N LYS A 43 -21.60 2.18 1.33
CA LYS A 43 -22.89 2.01 0.64
C LYS A 43 -23.85 3.19 0.84
N CYS A 44 -23.42 4.28 1.49
CA CYS A 44 -24.24 5.43 1.83
C CYS A 44 -25.53 5.05 2.60
N LEU A 45 -25.41 4.13 3.57
CA LEU A 45 -26.52 3.60 4.37
C LEU A 45 -26.55 4.26 5.75
N GLY A 46 -27.67 4.89 6.10
CA GLY A 46 -27.86 5.56 7.40
C GLY A 46 -27.14 6.91 7.51
N ASN A 47 -26.84 7.34 8.73
CA ASN A 47 -26.12 8.60 8.99
C ASN A 47 -24.61 8.39 8.82
N GLU A 48 -24.03 9.02 7.80
CA GLU A 48 -22.61 8.88 7.46
C GLU A 48 -21.68 9.36 8.59
N ASP A 49 -22.00 10.49 9.22
CA ASP A 49 -21.16 11.08 10.28
C ASP A 49 -21.13 10.20 11.53
N GLU A 50 -22.27 9.61 11.90
CA GLU A 50 -22.37 8.66 13.01
C GLU A 50 -21.57 7.39 12.72
N ASN A 51 -21.70 6.83 11.50
CA ASN A 51 -20.95 5.64 11.12
C ASN A 51 -19.44 5.94 11.09
N ARG A 52 -19.00 7.10 10.59
CA ARG A 52 -17.60 7.53 10.63
C ARG A 52 -17.08 7.66 12.06
N ALA A 53 -17.86 8.27 12.96
CA ALA A 53 -17.50 8.36 14.38
C ALA A 53 -17.36 6.98 15.04
N LEU A 54 -18.26 6.04 14.72
CA LEU A 54 -18.16 4.66 15.19
C LEU A 54 -16.90 3.95 14.68
N ILE A 55 -16.54 4.13 13.41
CA ILE A 55 -15.32 3.56 12.83
C ILE A 55 -14.11 4.05 13.63
N LEU A 56 -13.94 5.37 13.79
CA LEU A 56 -12.77 5.96 14.47
C LEU A 56 -12.67 5.50 15.93
N ASN A 57 -13.79 5.50 16.67
CA ASN A 57 -13.81 5.10 18.08
C ASN A 57 -13.43 3.62 18.26
N HIS A 58 -14.03 2.73 17.46
CA HIS A 58 -13.77 1.30 17.57
C HIS A 58 -12.39 0.92 16.99
N GLN A 59 -11.89 1.64 15.97
CA GLN A 59 -10.54 1.46 15.44
C GLN A 59 -9.49 1.86 16.48
N ALA A 60 -9.65 3.03 17.13
CA ALA A 60 -8.73 3.48 18.18
C ALA A 60 -8.69 2.49 19.35
N TYR A 61 -9.84 1.91 19.73
CA TYR A 61 -9.90 0.88 20.76
C TYR A 61 -9.18 -0.41 20.33
N ALA A 62 -9.48 -0.90 19.13
CA ALA A 62 -8.86 -2.10 18.59
C ALA A 62 -7.33 -1.94 18.46
N ALA A 63 -6.86 -0.78 17.98
CA ALA A 63 -5.44 -0.46 17.86
C ALA A 63 -4.72 -0.44 19.21
N ARG A 64 -5.29 0.20 20.24
CA ARG A 64 -4.73 0.18 21.61
C ARG A 64 -4.64 -1.23 22.17
N ARG A 65 -5.66 -2.05 21.94
CA ARG A 65 -5.69 -3.42 22.46
C ARG A 65 -4.67 -4.30 21.74
N LEU A 66 -4.56 -4.19 20.41
CA LEU A 66 -3.54 -4.86 19.62
C LEU A 66 -2.13 -4.43 20.05
N TYR A 67 -1.90 -3.13 20.25
CA TYR A 67 -0.62 -2.62 20.75
C TYR A 67 -0.25 -3.21 22.12
N GLN A 68 -1.21 -3.26 23.05
CA GLN A 68 -0.98 -3.91 24.35
C GLN A 68 -0.65 -5.39 24.20
N MET A 69 -1.36 -6.11 23.31
CA MET A 69 -1.07 -7.52 23.03
C MET A 69 0.33 -7.72 22.44
N ILE A 70 0.79 -6.80 21.58
CA ILE A 70 2.14 -6.84 21.01
C ILE A 70 3.20 -6.64 22.11
N ILE A 71 2.98 -5.67 23.02
CA ILE A 71 3.87 -5.47 24.19
C ILE A 71 3.88 -6.71 25.08
N ASP A 72 2.71 -7.28 25.35
CA ASP A 72 2.57 -8.44 26.22
C ASP A 72 3.25 -9.69 25.62
N VAL A 73 3.21 -9.84 24.28
CA VAL A 73 3.91 -10.92 23.53
C VAL A 73 5.43 -10.70 23.45
N ALA A 74 5.89 -9.44 23.45
CA ALA A 74 7.32 -9.12 23.49
C ALA A 74 7.98 -9.46 24.84
N HIS A 75 7.20 -9.79 25.88
CA HIS A 75 7.68 -10.35 27.14
C HIS A 75 7.50 -11.89 27.17
N PRO A 76 8.58 -12.67 27.35
CA PRO A 76 8.57 -14.11 27.08
C PRO A 76 8.00 -14.87 28.27
N ARG A 77 6.67 -14.93 28.42
CA ARG A 77 5.93 -15.92 29.24
C ARG A 77 4.41 -15.72 29.07
N LEU A 78 3.82 -16.25 27.99
CA LEU A 78 2.67 -17.19 28.03
C LEU A 78 2.01 -17.38 26.65
N ASP A 79 1.73 -18.66 26.37
CA ASP A 79 0.63 -19.30 25.63
C ASP A 79 0.09 -18.64 24.32
N THR A 80 0.59 -19.16 23.20
CA THR A 80 0.27 -18.84 21.80
C THR A 80 -1.12 -19.32 21.33
N ARG A 81 -2.20 -18.91 22.01
CA ARG A 81 -3.58 -19.22 21.58
C ARG A 81 -4.46 -18.01 21.24
N LEU A 82 -3.90 -16.80 21.16
CA LEU A 82 -4.70 -15.57 21.03
C LEU A 82 -4.23 -14.57 19.97
N VAL A 83 -3.51 -15.03 18.93
CA VAL A 83 -3.14 -14.20 17.75
C VAL A 83 -4.07 -14.45 16.55
N GLU A 84 -5.23 -15.06 16.79
CA GLU A 84 -6.21 -15.31 15.73
C GLU A 84 -7.23 -14.17 15.62
N ALA A 85 -7.21 -13.54 14.45
CA ALA A 85 -8.29 -12.77 13.85
C ALA A 85 -8.49 -11.32 14.31
N ALA A 86 -8.11 -10.39 13.42
CA ALA A 86 -8.63 -9.03 13.46
C ALA A 86 -8.93 -8.38 12.09
N CYS A 87 -8.15 -8.63 11.03
CA CYS A 87 -8.44 -8.05 9.71
C CYS A 87 -8.71 -9.07 8.58
N ALA A 88 -8.60 -10.38 8.84
CA ALA A 88 -8.73 -11.42 7.81
C ALA A 88 -10.04 -12.22 7.86
N LYS A 89 -10.91 -12.02 8.86
CA LYS A 89 -12.08 -12.90 9.10
C LYS A 89 -13.30 -12.65 8.19
N ALA A 90 -13.24 -11.68 7.28
CA ALA A 90 -14.41 -11.25 6.53
C ALA A 90 -14.44 -11.65 5.04
N LEU A 91 -13.40 -12.29 4.50
CA LEU A 91 -13.37 -12.54 3.06
C LEU A 91 -13.21 -13.98 2.60
N ILE A 92 -12.52 -14.90 3.30
CA ILE A 92 -12.32 -16.26 2.76
C ILE A 92 -12.22 -17.30 3.91
N GLY A 93 -12.96 -18.40 3.79
CA GLY A 93 -13.19 -19.42 4.83
C GLY A 93 -12.07 -20.45 5.07
N SER A 94 -12.25 -21.19 6.18
CA SER A 94 -11.57 -22.38 6.76
C SER A 94 -10.08 -22.64 6.43
N TRP A 95 -9.18 -22.24 7.33
CA TRP A 95 -7.72 -22.43 7.23
C TRP A 95 -7.12 -23.30 8.35
N GLU A 96 -7.94 -23.90 9.23
CA GLU A 96 -7.47 -24.58 10.46
C GLU A 96 -6.49 -25.75 10.22
N GLU A 97 -6.45 -26.34 9.03
CA GLU A 97 -5.60 -27.50 8.72
C GLU A 97 -4.21 -27.14 8.13
N ASP A 98 -4.00 -25.92 7.62
CA ASP A 98 -2.77 -25.51 6.89
C ASP A 98 -1.68 -24.87 7.77
N MET A 99 -1.81 -24.99 9.08
CA MET A 99 -1.28 -24.00 10.00
C MET A 99 0.01 -24.38 10.74
N GLN A 100 0.89 -25.12 10.04
CA GLN A 100 2.34 -25.14 10.26
C GLN A 100 3.00 -24.14 9.29
N GLY A 101 3.42 -22.95 9.75
CA GLY A 101 4.06 -21.91 8.91
C GLY A 101 3.61 -20.45 9.16
N ARG A 102 2.69 -20.20 10.10
CA ARG A 102 2.00 -18.89 10.29
C ARG A 102 2.87 -17.68 10.67
N ASP A 103 4.06 -17.87 11.23
CA ASP A 103 4.89 -16.74 11.69
C ASP A 103 5.41 -15.91 10.50
N ASP A 104 5.81 -16.59 9.42
CA ASP A 104 6.39 -15.94 8.24
C ASP A 104 5.34 -15.16 7.44
N PHE A 105 4.10 -15.66 7.33
CA PHE A 105 3.02 -14.95 6.65
C PHE A 105 2.67 -13.63 7.35
N VAL A 106 2.50 -13.67 8.68
CA VAL A 106 2.20 -12.46 9.46
C VAL A 106 3.34 -11.46 9.38
N ARG A 107 4.59 -11.93 9.50
CA ARG A 107 5.79 -11.10 9.32
C ARG A 107 5.83 -10.47 7.94
N PHE A 108 5.51 -11.21 6.88
CA PHE A 108 5.47 -10.69 5.52
C PHE A 108 4.45 -9.57 5.38
N VAL A 109 3.20 -9.80 5.82
CA VAL A 109 2.13 -8.80 5.71
C VAL A 109 2.47 -7.53 6.49
N ILE A 110 2.94 -7.65 7.73
CA ILE A 110 3.36 -6.49 8.55
C ILE A 110 4.52 -5.75 7.86
N SER A 111 5.51 -6.48 7.35
CA SER A 111 6.64 -5.88 6.63
C SER A 111 6.14 -5.11 5.41
N VAL A 112 5.24 -5.67 4.59
CA VAL A 112 4.72 -4.97 3.40
C VAL A 112 3.95 -3.70 3.78
N ILE A 113 3.12 -3.75 4.82
CA ILE A 113 2.39 -2.57 5.32
C ILE A 113 3.38 -1.47 5.75
N ASP A 114 4.40 -1.83 6.52
CA ASP A 114 5.40 -0.86 6.99
C ASP A 114 6.23 -0.29 5.84
N ILE A 115 6.69 -1.14 4.92
CA ILE A 115 7.46 -0.74 3.73
C ILE A 115 6.70 0.26 2.88
N TYR A 116 5.43 -0.01 2.57
CA TYR A 116 4.65 0.90 1.75
C TYR A 116 4.13 2.11 2.52
N GLY A 117 3.85 1.96 3.82
CA GLY A 117 3.58 3.10 4.71
C GLY A 117 4.73 4.11 4.69
N ALA A 118 5.97 3.64 4.78
CA ALA A 118 7.16 4.49 4.70
C ALA A 118 7.28 5.26 3.37
N THR A 119 6.75 4.73 2.26
CA THR A 119 6.74 5.47 0.99
C THR A 119 5.91 6.75 1.06
N MET A 120 4.87 6.76 1.90
CA MET A 120 3.91 7.86 2.05
C MET A 120 4.16 8.70 3.31
N THR A 121 5.26 8.43 4.01
CA THR A 121 5.72 9.19 5.17
C THR A 121 6.81 10.17 4.73
N PRO A 122 6.74 11.46 5.12
CA PRO A 122 7.83 12.41 4.91
C PRO A 122 9.16 11.89 5.46
N SER A 123 10.27 12.12 4.76
CA SER A 123 11.59 11.60 5.17
C SER A 123 11.97 12.02 6.59
N LYS A 124 11.62 13.26 6.97
CA LYS A 124 11.84 13.84 8.31
C LYS A 124 11.12 13.11 9.45
N LEU A 125 10.10 12.31 9.13
CA LEU A 125 9.33 11.52 10.08
C LEU A 125 9.75 10.04 10.09
N LEU A 126 10.66 9.62 9.21
CA LEU A 126 11.28 8.30 9.28
C LEU A 126 12.31 8.33 10.42
N LEU A 127 12.03 7.59 11.50
CA LEU A 127 12.87 7.55 12.68
C LEU A 127 14.14 6.72 12.40
N GLU A 128 15.16 6.84 13.27
CA GLU A 128 16.38 6.02 13.19
C GLU A 128 16.06 4.51 13.18
N ASP A 129 15.06 4.09 13.96
CA ASP A 129 14.61 2.70 14.04
C ASP A 129 14.03 2.21 12.70
N THR A 130 13.36 3.09 11.94
CA THR A 130 12.79 2.75 10.63
C THR A 130 13.86 2.30 9.64
N LEU A 131 15.05 2.91 9.69
CA LEU A 131 16.17 2.47 8.86
C LEU A 131 16.66 1.09 9.27
N ALA A 132 16.81 0.84 10.57
CA ALA A 132 17.25 -0.46 11.09
C ALA A 132 16.25 -1.57 10.73
N GLU A 133 14.95 -1.29 10.83
CA GLU A 133 13.85 -2.16 10.44
C GLU A 133 13.86 -2.45 8.93
N HIS A 134 14.03 -1.44 8.10
CA HIS A 134 14.10 -1.63 6.64
C HIS A 134 15.33 -2.44 6.20
N LEU A 135 16.48 -2.23 6.85
CA LEU A 135 17.66 -3.06 6.62
C LEU A 135 17.43 -4.51 7.06
N LEU A 136 16.64 -4.74 8.12
CA LEU A 136 16.20 -6.07 8.53
C LEU A 136 15.27 -6.67 7.48
N TYR A 137 14.27 -5.93 6.96
CA TYR A 137 13.37 -6.38 5.90
C TYR A 137 14.11 -6.88 4.66
N LEU A 138 15.14 -6.14 4.19
CA LEU A 138 15.97 -6.57 3.06
C LEU A 138 16.59 -7.96 3.27
N ARG A 139 16.92 -8.31 4.52
CA ARG A 139 17.51 -9.60 4.87
C ARG A 139 16.45 -10.70 4.99
N ILE A 140 15.31 -10.40 5.64
CA ILE A 140 14.35 -11.44 6.02
C ILE A 140 13.33 -11.75 4.91
N VAL A 141 12.88 -10.76 4.12
CA VAL A 141 11.72 -10.93 3.22
C VAL A 141 12.00 -12.00 2.14
N GLY A 142 13.27 -12.19 1.74
CA GLY A 142 13.65 -13.26 0.83
C GLY A 142 13.82 -14.65 1.46
N SER A 143 13.84 -14.74 2.79
CA SER A 143 13.94 -16.00 3.53
C SER A 143 12.62 -16.49 4.11
N LEU A 144 11.57 -15.65 4.10
CA LEU A 144 10.25 -16.01 4.58
C LEU A 144 9.63 -17.08 3.66
N GLN A 145 9.12 -18.16 4.25
CA GLN A 145 8.44 -19.22 3.50
C GLN A 145 6.97 -18.86 3.29
N VAL A 146 6.72 -17.84 2.46
CA VAL A 146 5.38 -17.33 2.16
C VAL A 146 5.10 -17.46 0.67
N ASP A 147 3.96 -18.05 0.32
CA ASP A 147 3.40 -17.88 -1.02
C ASP A 147 2.90 -16.43 -1.15
N VAL A 148 3.76 -15.56 -1.67
CA VAL A 148 3.46 -14.12 -1.83
C VAL A 148 2.20 -13.92 -2.66
N LEU A 149 1.92 -14.81 -3.61
CA LEU A 149 0.74 -14.70 -4.49
C LEU A 149 -0.57 -15.03 -3.78
N SER A 150 -0.52 -15.70 -2.62
CA SER A 150 -1.68 -15.94 -1.76
C SER A 150 -1.91 -14.83 -0.73
N THR A 151 -1.07 -13.79 -0.73
CA THR A 151 -1.20 -12.65 0.20
C THR A 151 -2.15 -11.59 -0.37
N LEU A 152 -2.56 -10.65 0.49
CA LEU A 152 -3.36 -9.48 0.06
C LEU A 152 -2.56 -8.50 -0.81
N THR A 153 -1.22 -8.64 -0.85
CA THR A 153 -0.30 -7.73 -1.53
C THR A 153 0.76 -8.55 -2.29
N PRO A 154 0.39 -9.17 -3.43
CA PRO A 154 1.21 -10.18 -4.10
C PRO A 154 2.37 -9.60 -4.92
N ILE A 155 3.17 -8.75 -4.30
CA ILE A 155 4.19 -7.90 -4.93
C ILE A 155 5.45 -8.73 -5.22
N PRO A 156 6.02 -8.66 -6.44
CA PRO A 156 7.26 -9.37 -6.74
C PRO A 156 8.39 -8.96 -5.78
N LEU A 157 9.14 -9.96 -5.30
CA LEU A 157 10.16 -9.77 -4.26
C LEU A 157 11.26 -8.78 -4.69
N GLU A 158 11.63 -8.79 -5.96
CA GLU A 158 12.61 -7.88 -6.55
C GLU A 158 12.14 -6.42 -6.45
N ILE A 159 10.85 -6.18 -6.70
CA ILE A 159 10.24 -4.85 -6.61
C ILE A 159 10.14 -4.43 -5.14
N LEU A 160 9.75 -5.33 -4.25
CA LEU A 160 9.68 -5.06 -2.82
C LEU A 160 11.06 -4.69 -2.25
N LYS A 161 12.13 -5.42 -2.61
CA LYS A 161 13.51 -5.10 -2.24
C LYS A 161 13.95 -3.73 -2.76
N ALA A 162 13.59 -3.38 -3.99
CA ALA A 162 13.88 -2.06 -4.54
C ALA A 162 13.16 -0.95 -3.76
N THR A 163 11.88 -1.13 -3.41
CA THR A 163 11.11 -0.18 -2.59
C THR A 163 11.76 0.01 -1.21
N ILE A 164 12.17 -1.08 -0.54
CA ILE A 164 12.86 -0.99 0.75
C ILE A 164 14.15 -0.19 0.62
N ALA A 165 14.97 -0.47 -0.39
CA ALA A 165 16.23 0.24 -0.61
C ALA A 165 16.03 1.74 -0.87
N ILE A 166 14.99 2.12 -1.62
CA ILE A 166 14.61 3.53 -1.84
C ILE A 166 14.25 4.19 -0.50
N ASN A 167 13.41 3.55 0.32
CA ASN A 167 13.05 4.07 1.64
C ASN A 167 14.28 4.25 2.55
N SER A 168 15.23 3.32 2.52
CA SER A 168 16.48 3.45 3.28
C SER A 168 17.32 4.64 2.82
N HIS A 169 17.38 4.92 1.51
CA HIS A 169 18.06 6.13 1.00
C HIS A 169 17.37 7.40 1.47
N ARG A 170 16.03 7.46 1.44
CA ARG A 170 15.28 8.62 1.93
C ARG A 170 15.54 8.88 3.41
N ALA A 171 15.49 7.85 4.25
CA ALA A 171 15.78 7.96 5.68
C ALA A 171 17.23 8.41 5.93
N ALA A 172 18.19 7.89 5.16
CA ALA A 172 19.60 8.22 5.30
C ALA A 172 19.91 9.70 4.98
N VAL A 173 19.21 10.33 4.02
CA VAL A 173 19.40 11.75 3.69
C VAL A 173 19.05 12.65 4.87
N THR A 174 18.00 12.31 5.64
CA THR A 174 17.62 13.04 6.86
C THR A 174 18.66 12.88 7.96
N ASP A 175 19.30 11.72 8.04
CA ASP A 175 20.24 11.34 9.10
C ASP A 175 21.69 11.81 8.85
N GLN A 176 22.03 12.23 7.62
CA GLN A 176 23.38 12.76 7.28
C GLN A 176 23.80 14.00 8.10
N HIS A 177 22.88 14.65 8.81
CA HIS A 177 23.21 15.71 9.78
C HIS A 177 23.74 15.16 11.13
N ARG A 178 23.75 13.83 11.32
CA ARG A 178 24.30 13.12 12.47
C ARG A 178 25.56 12.36 12.02
N ILE A 179 26.72 12.95 12.30
CA ILE A 179 28.06 12.60 11.79
C ILE A 179 28.51 11.15 12.12
N SER A 180 27.81 10.43 12.98
CA SER A 180 28.30 9.18 13.61
C SER A 180 28.03 7.88 12.82
N ASP A 181 27.11 7.86 11.86
CA ASP A 181 26.55 6.59 11.34
C ASP A 181 26.96 6.24 9.89
N GLN A 182 27.92 6.96 9.29
CA GLN A 182 28.35 6.74 7.89
C GLN A 182 28.73 5.28 7.55
N GLN A 183 29.14 4.47 8.54
CA GLN A 183 29.45 3.06 8.35
C GLN A 183 28.20 2.18 8.12
N ARG A 184 27.02 2.54 8.67
CA ARG A 184 25.78 1.75 8.52
C ARG A 184 25.25 1.75 7.08
N TYR A 185 25.55 2.79 6.29
CA TYR A 185 25.03 2.95 4.94
C TYR A 185 25.90 2.35 3.83
N GLN A 186 27.10 1.83 4.13
CA GLN A 186 28.01 1.27 3.11
C GLN A 186 27.43 0.05 2.37
N HIS A 187 26.43 -0.61 2.96
CA HIS A 187 25.80 -1.80 2.40
C HIS A 187 24.58 -1.51 1.50
N LEU A 188 24.14 -0.25 1.40
CA LEU A 188 22.99 0.09 0.55
C LEU A 188 23.40 0.10 -0.93
N PRO A 189 22.60 -0.52 -1.82
CA PRO A 189 22.85 -0.44 -3.26
C PRO A 189 22.71 1.02 -3.72
N SER A 190 23.56 1.47 -4.63
CA SER A 190 23.45 2.83 -5.19
C SER A 190 22.12 3.03 -5.92
N LEU A 191 21.64 4.28 -6.03
CA LEU A 191 20.39 4.58 -6.76
C LEU A 191 20.42 4.07 -8.22
N ASN A 192 21.59 4.15 -8.87
CA ASN A 192 21.80 3.59 -10.21
C ASN A 192 21.70 2.07 -10.25
N ALA A 193 22.19 1.37 -9.22
CA ALA A 193 22.05 -0.08 -9.11
C ALA A 193 20.59 -0.49 -8.88
N ILE A 194 19.85 0.26 -8.06
CA ILE A 194 18.40 0.06 -7.87
C ILE A 194 17.66 0.23 -9.20
N LEU A 195 17.92 1.34 -9.91
CA LEU A 195 17.31 1.60 -11.23
C LEU A 195 17.65 0.52 -12.26
N ALA A 196 18.91 0.07 -12.29
CA ALA A 196 19.34 -1.01 -13.18
C ALA A 196 18.60 -2.33 -12.86
N SER A 197 18.47 -2.67 -11.56
CA SER A 197 17.72 -3.85 -11.12
C SER A 197 16.25 -3.77 -11.55
N LEU A 198 15.60 -2.61 -11.36
CA LEU A 198 14.22 -2.40 -11.78
C LEU A 198 14.07 -2.54 -13.30
N ARG A 199 15.02 -2.04 -14.10
CA ARG A 199 14.99 -2.16 -15.57
C ARG A 199 15.25 -3.58 -16.07
N GLN A 200 16.03 -4.37 -15.33
CA GLN A 200 16.34 -5.76 -15.68
C GLN A 200 15.21 -6.73 -15.30
N PHE A 201 14.32 -6.33 -14.39
CA PHE A 201 13.15 -7.12 -14.03
C PHE A 201 12.20 -7.27 -15.23
N ASP A 202 11.97 -8.51 -15.65
CA ASP A 202 11.05 -8.86 -16.74
C ASP A 202 9.76 -9.44 -16.13
N SER A 203 8.71 -8.61 -16.12
CA SER A 203 7.40 -8.96 -15.56
C SER A 203 6.75 -10.17 -16.22
N TYR A 204 6.97 -10.37 -17.52
CA TYR A 204 6.40 -11.52 -18.24
C TYR A 204 7.17 -12.79 -17.86
N ARG A 205 8.51 -12.74 -17.89
CA ARG A 205 9.32 -13.87 -17.45
C ARG A 205 9.01 -14.27 -16.01
N TRP A 206 8.83 -13.29 -15.13
CA TRP A 206 8.40 -13.52 -13.75
C TRP A 206 7.04 -14.23 -13.70
N ALA A 207 6.03 -13.69 -14.39
CA ALA A 207 4.67 -14.23 -14.36
C ALA A 207 4.54 -15.64 -14.97
N TYR A 208 5.27 -15.93 -16.05
CA TYR A 208 5.32 -17.29 -16.64
C TYR A 208 6.18 -18.27 -15.83
N GLY A 209 7.02 -17.77 -14.92
CA GLY A 209 7.79 -18.58 -13.99
C GLY A 209 7.01 -18.97 -12.73
N LEU A 210 5.77 -18.48 -12.54
CA LEU A 210 4.94 -18.80 -11.39
C LEU A 210 4.45 -20.25 -11.41
N PRO A 211 4.05 -20.82 -10.25
CA PRO A 211 3.44 -22.14 -10.18
C PRO A 211 2.28 -22.34 -11.17
N SER A 212 2.07 -23.58 -11.62
CA SER A 212 1.17 -23.91 -12.73
C SER A 212 -0.28 -23.42 -12.57
N HIS A 213 -0.77 -23.29 -11.33
CA HIS A 213 -2.13 -22.78 -11.07
C HIS A 213 -2.27 -21.27 -11.30
N TYR A 214 -1.17 -20.51 -11.35
CA TYR A 214 -1.18 -19.08 -11.68
C TYR A 214 -0.92 -18.79 -13.17
N VAL A 215 -0.40 -19.76 -13.92
CA VAL A 215 0.00 -19.58 -15.34
C VAL A 215 -1.19 -19.23 -16.24
N LEU A 216 -2.41 -19.69 -15.90
CA LEU A 216 -3.62 -19.33 -16.63
C LEU A 216 -3.91 -17.82 -16.64
N GLU A 217 -3.40 -17.10 -15.64
CA GLU A 217 -3.53 -15.65 -15.51
C GLU A 217 -2.18 -14.93 -15.68
N ALA A 218 -1.17 -15.58 -16.27
CA ALA A 218 0.20 -15.05 -16.38
C ALA A 218 0.24 -13.64 -16.99
N GLU A 219 -0.62 -13.34 -17.97
CA GLU A 219 -0.67 -11.98 -18.52
C GLU A 219 -1.17 -10.94 -17.50
N ASN A 220 -2.16 -11.28 -16.67
CA ASN A 220 -2.68 -10.37 -15.65
C ASN A 220 -1.63 -10.15 -14.55
N TRP A 221 -0.92 -11.22 -14.18
CA TRP A 221 0.24 -11.15 -13.28
C TRP A 221 1.37 -10.29 -13.85
N ALA A 222 1.68 -10.43 -15.15
CA ALA A 222 2.70 -9.62 -15.81
C ALA A 222 2.31 -8.14 -15.84
N LEU A 223 1.05 -7.83 -16.14
CA LEU A 223 0.54 -6.45 -16.10
C LEU A 223 0.59 -5.87 -14.69
N PHE A 224 0.14 -6.65 -13.69
CA PHE A 224 0.22 -6.29 -12.28
C PHE A 224 1.67 -5.98 -11.85
N ALA A 225 2.62 -6.86 -12.17
CA ALA A 225 4.02 -6.66 -11.86
C ALA A 225 4.61 -5.44 -12.59
N THR A 226 4.17 -5.17 -13.83
CA THR A 226 4.56 -3.98 -14.61
C THR A 226 4.07 -2.69 -13.96
N CYS A 227 2.87 -2.67 -13.37
CA CYS A 227 2.36 -1.55 -12.60
C CYS A 227 3.29 -1.25 -11.40
N TYR A 228 3.62 -2.27 -10.62
CA TYR A 228 4.50 -2.11 -9.45
C TYR A 228 5.92 -1.70 -9.85
N GLN A 229 6.51 -2.33 -10.85
CA GLN A 229 7.83 -1.96 -11.38
C GLN A 229 7.89 -0.50 -11.83
N SER A 230 6.88 -0.06 -12.60
CA SER A 230 6.83 1.30 -13.13
C SER A 230 6.60 2.32 -12.01
N ALA A 231 5.71 2.01 -11.07
CA ALA A 231 5.46 2.85 -9.90
C ALA A 231 6.70 2.97 -9.01
N THR A 232 7.42 1.87 -8.71
CA THR A 232 8.67 1.92 -7.93
C THR A 232 9.77 2.70 -8.65
N THR A 233 9.83 2.63 -9.98
CA THR A 233 10.76 3.43 -10.77
C THR A 233 10.44 4.94 -10.70
N LEU A 234 9.16 5.32 -10.80
CA LEU A 234 8.74 6.72 -10.63
C LEU A 234 8.97 7.21 -9.19
N TYR A 235 8.68 6.36 -8.20
CA TYR A 235 8.93 6.66 -6.79
C TYR A 235 10.42 6.93 -6.53
N LEU A 236 11.33 6.14 -7.09
CA LEU A 236 12.77 6.41 -7.03
C LEU A 236 13.11 7.80 -7.57
N PHE A 237 12.59 8.16 -8.75
CA PHE A 237 12.86 9.47 -9.34
C PHE A 237 12.29 10.60 -8.50
N GLN A 238 11.09 10.47 -7.95
CA GLN A 238 10.46 11.56 -7.20
C GLN A 238 11.03 11.73 -5.79
N SER A 239 11.43 10.65 -5.14
CA SER A 239 11.85 10.68 -3.73
C SER A 239 13.36 10.83 -3.51
N CYS A 240 14.17 10.46 -4.50
CA CYS A 240 15.64 10.48 -4.38
C CYS A 240 16.35 11.33 -5.44
N SER A 241 15.64 11.99 -6.37
CA SER A 241 16.32 12.91 -7.30
C SER A 241 16.61 14.24 -6.62
N PRO A 242 17.87 14.70 -6.62
CA PRO A 242 18.21 16.03 -6.13
C PRO A 242 17.63 17.08 -7.07
N THR A 243 16.62 17.80 -6.61
CA THR A 243 16.20 19.08 -7.17
C THR A 243 17.33 20.10 -6.98
N ALA A 244 18.27 20.23 -7.92
CA ALA A 244 18.97 21.51 -8.16
C ALA A 244 19.94 21.54 -9.36
N ASP A 245 20.80 20.54 -9.57
CA ASP A 245 22.00 20.77 -10.41
C ASP A 245 22.34 19.61 -11.36
N CYS A 246 21.84 19.59 -12.61
CA CYS A 246 22.56 18.93 -13.72
C CYS A 246 21.90 19.15 -15.11
N SER A 247 22.41 20.12 -15.86
CA SER A 247 21.95 20.57 -17.18
C SER A 247 22.20 19.63 -18.38
N THR A 248 22.57 18.36 -18.16
CA THR A 248 22.74 17.36 -19.25
C THR A 248 22.30 15.94 -18.89
N GLY A 249 22.26 15.58 -17.61
CA GLY A 249 21.64 14.33 -17.15
C GLY A 249 20.11 14.37 -17.15
N ASP A 250 19.53 15.57 -17.13
CA ASP A 250 18.10 15.80 -16.91
C ASP A 250 17.23 15.27 -18.07
N GLU A 251 17.66 15.38 -19.33
CA GLU A 251 16.84 14.93 -20.47
C GLU A 251 16.65 13.41 -20.51
N LEU A 252 17.71 12.62 -20.29
CA LEU A 252 17.61 11.16 -20.30
C LEU A 252 16.77 10.64 -19.12
N HIS A 253 16.90 11.30 -17.95
CA HIS A 253 16.09 11.00 -16.78
C HIS A 253 14.63 11.36 -17.01
N ASN A 254 14.35 12.55 -17.56
CA ASN A 254 12.99 12.99 -17.90
C ASN A 254 12.34 12.12 -18.98
N ASN A 255 13.11 11.67 -19.97
CA ASN A 255 12.64 10.74 -21.00
C ASN A 255 12.32 9.36 -20.40
N THR A 256 13.19 8.84 -19.53
CA THR A 256 12.91 7.59 -18.81
C THR A 256 11.65 7.72 -17.96
N ARG A 257 11.58 8.76 -17.11
CA ARG A 257 10.43 9.03 -16.24
C ARG A 257 9.13 9.16 -17.04
N ARG A 258 9.16 9.84 -18.18
CA ARG A 258 8.03 9.95 -19.12
C ARG A 258 7.62 8.60 -19.70
N GLY A 259 8.58 7.82 -20.20
CA GLY A 259 8.31 6.48 -20.71
C GLY A 259 7.70 5.57 -19.65
N THR A 260 8.28 5.55 -18.45
CA THR A 260 7.79 4.79 -17.29
C THR A 260 6.37 5.22 -16.90
N TYR A 261 6.08 6.52 -16.89
CA TYR A 261 4.73 7.03 -16.64
C TYR A 261 3.71 6.49 -17.64
N HIS A 262 3.98 6.58 -18.94
CA HIS A 262 3.06 6.07 -19.96
C HIS A 262 2.85 4.56 -19.87
N ILE A 263 3.91 3.81 -19.53
CA ILE A 263 3.79 2.36 -19.27
C ILE A 263 2.86 2.12 -18.08
N LEU A 264 3.02 2.88 -16.99
CA LEU A 264 2.19 2.74 -15.79
C LEU A 264 0.72 3.04 -16.07
N VAL A 265 0.40 4.20 -16.67
CA VAL A 265 -0.98 4.57 -17.02
C VAL A 265 -1.60 3.49 -17.90
N LYS A 266 -0.92 3.10 -18.98
CA LYS A 266 -1.42 2.08 -19.91
C LYS A 266 -1.69 0.75 -19.21
N SER A 267 -0.78 0.31 -18.35
CA SER A 267 -0.90 -0.97 -17.64
C SER A 267 -2.06 -0.95 -16.63
N ILE A 268 -2.26 0.16 -15.92
CA ILE A 268 -3.42 0.35 -15.04
C ILE A 268 -4.70 0.34 -15.86
N THR A 269 -4.78 1.10 -16.96
CA THR A 269 -5.96 1.13 -17.83
C THR A 269 -6.31 -0.25 -18.38
N GLU A 270 -5.31 -1.02 -18.81
CA GLU A 270 -5.49 -2.39 -19.28
C GLU A 270 -6.02 -3.32 -18.17
N LEU A 271 -5.45 -3.27 -16.96
CA LEU A 271 -5.95 -4.04 -15.82
C LEU A 271 -7.41 -3.74 -15.49
N PHE A 272 -7.79 -2.45 -15.49
CA PHE A 272 -9.18 -2.04 -15.28
C PHE A 272 -10.09 -2.43 -16.45
N GLY A 273 -9.59 -2.45 -17.69
CA GLY A 273 -10.32 -2.98 -18.85
C GLY A 273 -10.62 -4.48 -18.72
N ARG A 274 -9.65 -5.25 -18.20
CA ARG A 274 -9.79 -6.70 -17.95
C ARG A 274 -10.73 -7.04 -16.79
N ARG A 275 -11.10 -6.07 -15.93
CA ARG A 275 -12.13 -6.25 -14.89
C ARG A 275 -13.44 -6.81 -15.45
N LEU A 276 -13.85 -6.38 -16.65
CA LEU A 276 -15.07 -6.86 -17.30
C LEU A 276 -15.01 -8.34 -17.70
N GLN A 277 -13.81 -8.92 -17.73
CA GLN A 277 -13.55 -10.32 -18.04
C GLN A 277 -13.34 -11.17 -16.77
N GLY A 278 -13.57 -10.60 -15.58
CA GLY A 278 -13.40 -11.28 -14.30
C GLY A 278 -12.01 -11.18 -13.67
N CYS A 279 -11.06 -10.47 -14.30
CA CYS A 279 -9.74 -10.22 -13.71
C CYS A 279 -9.86 -9.45 -12.39
N THR A 280 -9.16 -9.89 -11.34
CA THR A 280 -9.21 -9.30 -10.00
C THR A 280 -7.97 -8.47 -9.65
N HIS A 281 -6.90 -8.53 -10.45
CA HIS A 281 -5.61 -7.89 -10.13
C HIS A 281 -5.67 -6.37 -9.98
N TYR A 282 -6.65 -5.70 -10.61
CA TYR A 282 -6.89 -4.26 -10.45
C TYR A 282 -7.19 -3.86 -8.99
N LYS A 283 -7.60 -4.80 -8.15
CA LYS A 283 -7.88 -4.57 -6.72
C LYS A 283 -6.61 -4.30 -5.91
N TYR A 284 -5.46 -4.76 -6.40
CA TYR A 284 -4.19 -4.72 -5.67
C TYR A 284 -3.27 -3.59 -6.14
N VAL A 285 -3.74 -2.64 -6.96
CA VAL A 285 -2.90 -1.59 -7.54
C VAL A 285 -3.14 -0.20 -6.95
N LEU A 286 -3.65 -0.10 -5.70
CA LEU A 286 -3.83 1.18 -5.00
C LEU A 286 -2.56 2.03 -5.01
N TRP A 287 -1.45 1.47 -4.52
CA TRP A 287 -0.19 2.21 -4.46
C TRP A 287 0.31 2.62 -5.85
N PRO A 288 0.39 1.73 -6.87
CA PRO A 288 0.71 2.16 -8.23
C PRO A 288 -0.19 3.27 -8.78
N MET A 289 -1.49 3.25 -8.49
CA MET A 289 -2.42 4.31 -8.90
C MET A 289 -2.13 5.65 -8.23
N VAL A 290 -1.78 5.66 -6.93
CA VAL A 290 -1.36 6.86 -6.21
C VAL A 290 -0.09 7.45 -6.83
N ILE A 291 0.94 6.63 -7.06
CA ILE A 291 2.17 7.08 -7.72
C ILE A 291 1.88 7.66 -9.11
N CYS A 292 1.06 6.96 -9.88
CA CYS A 292 0.64 7.40 -11.20
C CYS A 292 -0.11 8.74 -11.17
N GLY A 293 -1.00 8.93 -10.20
CA GLY A 293 -1.78 10.15 -10.05
C GLY A 293 -0.93 11.36 -9.68
N ILE A 294 0.05 11.18 -8.79
CA ILE A 294 1.02 12.22 -8.45
C ILE A 294 1.80 12.64 -9.70
N GLU A 295 2.27 11.67 -10.50
CA GLU A 295 2.99 11.95 -11.75
C GLU A 295 2.08 12.63 -12.80
N SER A 296 0.82 12.20 -12.95
CA SER A 296 -0.17 12.88 -13.79
C SER A 296 -0.36 14.34 -13.38
N ALA A 297 -0.40 14.62 -12.07
CA ALA A 297 -0.51 15.97 -11.55
C ALA A 297 0.76 16.80 -11.79
N ALA A 298 1.96 16.23 -11.66
CA ALA A 298 3.21 16.90 -11.99
C ALA A 298 3.24 17.36 -13.46
N ARG A 299 2.73 16.50 -14.35
CA ARG A 299 2.76 16.65 -15.81
C ARG A 299 1.62 17.47 -16.41
N GLY A 300 0.53 17.64 -15.67
CA GLY A 300 -0.66 18.32 -16.20
C GLY A 300 -1.60 17.41 -16.99
N GLU A 301 -1.50 16.10 -16.84
CA GLU A 301 -2.32 15.10 -17.54
C GLU A 301 -3.66 14.87 -16.83
N ARG A 302 -4.59 15.83 -16.98
CA ARG A 302 -5.88 15.81 -16.26
C ARG A 302 -6.76 14.62 -16.62
N ASN A 303 -6.71 14.16 -17.88
CA ASN A 303 -7.55 13.05 -18.33
C ASN A 303 -7.15 11.74 -17.64
N ASP A 304 -5.84 11.47 -17.58
CA ASP A 304 -5.29 10.30 -16.90
C ASP A 304 -5.61 10.36 -15.39
N LEU A 305 -5.47 11.55 -14.79
CA LEU A 305 -5.85 11.74 -13.38
C LEU A 305 -7.34 11.46 -13.13
N LYS A 306 -8.25 11.99 -13.97
CA LYS A 306 -9.69 11.73 -13.84
C LYS A 306 -10.01 10.24 -13.95
N PHE A 307 -9.36 9.54 -14.88
CA PHE A 307 -9.49 8.09 -15.01
C PHE A 307 -9.05 7.37 -13.73
N LEU A 308 -7.90 7.74 -13.16
CA LEU A 308 -7.39 7.15 -11.92
C LEU A 308 -8.34 7.39 -10.73
N CYS A 309 -8.80 8.63 -10.52
CA CYS A 309 -9.73 8.96 -9.44
C CYS A 309 -11.04 8.18 -9.55
N SER A 310 -11.65 8.14 -10.75
CA SER A 310 -12.89 7.37 -10.97
C SER A 310 -12.69 5.86 -10.77
N SER A 311 -11.53 5.34 -11.16
CA SER A 311 -11.17 3.93 -10.97
C SER A 311 -10.97 3.59 -9.48
N LEU A 312 -10.36 4.47 -8.70
CA LEU A 312 -10.23 4.34 -7.24
C LEU A 312 -11.59 4.39 -6.53
N GLU A 313 -12.46 5.32 -6.90
CA GLU A 313 -13.83 5.39 -6.37
C GLU A 313 -14.62 4.11 -6.70
N THR A 314 -14.48 3.59 -7.92
CA THR A 314 -15.10 2.32 -8.31
C THR A 314 -14.55 1.15 -7.48
N THR A 315 -13.25 1.12 -7.23
CA THR A 315 -12.60 0.07 -6.43
C THR A 315 -13.01 0.13 -4.95
N THR A 316 -13.34 1.31 -4.42
CA THR A 316 -13.95 1.48 -3.09
C THR A 316 -15.21 0.64 -2.94
N LEU A 317 -16.08 0.65 -3.96
CA LEU A 317 -17.33 -0.10 -3.96
C LEU A 317 -17.12 -1.61 -4.06
N ASP A 318 -16.10 -2.03 -4.81
CA ASP A 318 -15.74 -3.43 -5.01
C ASP A 318 -15.10 -4.06 -3.78
N LEU A 319 -14.26 -3.32 -3.06
CA LEU A 319 -13.51 -3.81 -1.91
C LEU A 319 -14.16 -3.51 -0.56
N GLY A 320 -15.08 -2.55 -0.51
CA GLY A 320 -15.70 -2.13 0.76
C GLY A 320 -14.74 -1.36 1.68
N THR A 321 -13.71 -0.70 1.12
CA THR A 321 -12.74 0.11 1.87
C THR A 321 -12.72 1.56 1.39
N LEU A 322 -12.66 2.51 2.32
CA LEU A 322 -12.58 3.93 2.02
C LEU A 322 -11.20 4.38 1.55
N SER A 323 -10.15 3.58 1.75
CA SER A 323 -8.77 3.98 1.42
C SER A 323 -8.60 4.33 -0.06
N MET A 324 -9.35 3.69 -0.94
CA MET A 324 -9.33 4.00 -2.38
C MET A 324 -9.95 5.38 -2.66
N ARG A 325 -11.10 5.70 -2.05
CA ARG A 325 -11.74 7.02 -2.17
C ARG A 325 -10.87 8.12 -1.54
N GLU A 326 -10.30 7.88 -0.37
CA GLU A 326 -9.37 8.81 0.27
C GLU A 326 -8.14 9.08 -0.61
N ALA A 327 -7.64 8.06 -1.32
CA ALA A 327 -6.58 8.23 -2.31
C ALA A 327 -7.03 9.09 -3.51
N ALA A 328 -8.26 8.94 -4.00
CA ALA A 328 -8.80 9.79 -5.07
C ALA A 328 -8.91 11.26 -4.63
N GLU A 329 -9.44 11.51 -3.43
CA GLU A 329 -9.55 12.85 -2.84
C GLU A 329 -8.16 13.47 -2.62
N PHE A 330 -7.20 12.68 -2.13
CA PHE A 330 -5.80 13.08 -2.02
C PHE A 330 -5.21 13.51 -3.36
N LEU A 331 -5.41 12.72 -4.42
CA LEU A 331 -4.89 13.01 -5.76
C LEU A 331 -5.49 14.29 -6.37
N GLU A 332 -6.77 14.57 -6.13
CA GLU A 332 -7.39 15.84 -6.53
C GLU A 332 -6.78 17.05 -5.79
N ASN A 333 -6.44 16.90 -4.51
CA ASN A 333 -5.74 17.93 -3.74
C ASN A 333 -4.31 18.16 -4.28
N VAL A 334 -3.59 17.09 -4.63
CA VAL A 334 -2.27 17.18 -5.27
C VAL A 334 -2.37 17.92 -6.61
N TRP A 335 -3.39 17.63 -7.42
CA TRP A 335 -3.64 18.34 -8.68
C TRP A 335 -3.88 19.84 -8.48
N ALA A 336 -4.73 20.21 -7.52
CA ALA A 336 -5.00 21.62 -7.21
C ALA A 336 -3.72 22.35 -6.79
N ALA A 337 -2.90 21.73 -5.93
CA ALA A 337 -1.62 22.28 -5.50
C ALA A 337 -0.63 22.45 -6.68
N CYS A 338 -0.58 21.49 -7.61
CA CYS A 338 0.24 21.59 -8.81
C CYS A 338 -0.26 22.65 -9.79
N GLY A 339 -1.59 22.82 -9.92
CA GLY A 339 -2.21 23.84 -10.77
C GLY A 339 -1.78 25.26 -10.38
N LEU A 340 -1.72 25.55 -9.07
CA LEU A 340 -1.21 26.83 -8.54
C LEU A 340 0.27 27.07 -8.85
N ARG A 341 1.07 26.00 -9.01
CA ARG A 341 2.50 26.11 -9.36
C ARG A 341 2.73 26.22 -10.86
N ARG A 342 1.90 25.56 -11.69
CA ARG A 342 1.97 25.60 -13.16
C ARG A 342 1.66 26.97 -13.75
N SER A 343 0.88 27.82 -13.07
CA SER A 343 0.69 29.22 -13.53
C SER A 343 1.99 30.03 -13.59
N HIS A 344 3.10 29.51 -13.03
CA HIS A 344 4.40 30.18 -12.97
C HIS A 344 5.53 29.48 -13.75
N LEU A 345 5.35 28.25 -14.25
CA LEU A 345 6.40 27.42 -14.88
C LEU A 345 5.85 26.61 -16.07
N MET A 346 6.61 26.49 -17.16
CA MET A 346 6.09 26.02 -18.45
C MET A 346 6.09 24.50 -18.70
N ASP A 347 6.97 23.66 -18.11
CA ASP A 347 7.18 22.30 -18.70
C ASP A 347 7.07 21.07 -17.79
N CYS A 348 7.17 21.20 -16.46
CA CYS A 348 6.82 20.15 -15.48
C CYS A 348 7.00 20.74 -14.09
N VAL A 349 6.08 20.48 -13.16
CA VAL A 349 6.29 20.91 -11.77
C VAL A 349 7.09 19.84 -11.05
N ALA A 350 8.26 20.20 -10.53
CA ALA A 350 8.96 19.38 -9.56
C ALA A 350 8.06 19.20 -8.33
N ILE A 351 7.64 17.96 -8.08
CA ILE A 351 6.89 17.60 -6.89
C ILE A 351 7.90 17.27 -5.81
N ASP A 352 7.84 18.03 -4.72
CA ASP A 352 8.53 17.66 -3.48
C ASP A 352 7.72 16.56 -2.81
N TRP A 353 8.34 15.39 -2.70
CA TRP A 353 7.72 14.19 -2.16
C TRP A 353 7.30 14.38 -0.69
N ASP A 354 8.15 15.00 0.12
CA ASP A 354 7.86 15.19 1.55
C ASP A 354 6.74 16.22 1.76
N GLU A 355 6.71 17.28 0.97
CA GLU A 355 5.61 18.25 1.01
C GLU A 355 4.28 17.66 0.53
N THR A 356 4.33 16.76 -0.46
CA THR A 356 3.14 16.06 -0.97
C THR A 356 2.52 15.18 0.11
N PHE A 357 3.37 14.52 0.89
CA PHE A 357 2.96 13.62 1.97
C PHE A 357 3.02 14.26 3.36
N LYS A 358 3.07 15.59 3.48
CA LYS A 358 3.22 16.28 4.78
C LYS A 358 2.15 15.95 5.82
N LEU A 359 0.96 15.53 5.38
CA LEU A 359 -0.14 15.10 6.24
C LEU A 359 -0.14 13.59 6.53
N ALA A 360 0.85 12.86 6.02
CA ALA A 360 1.01 11.41 6.13
C ALA A 360 -0.31 10.65 5.91
N PRO A 361 -0.95 10.78 4.72
CA PRO A 361 -2.17 10.05 4.43
C PRO A 361 -1.93 8.54 4.59
N ILE A 362 -2.79 7.87 5.35
CA ILE A 362 -2.69 6.43 5.59
C ILE A 362 -3.64 5.74 4.62
N PHE A 363 -3.09 5.14 3.56
CA PHE A 363 -3.84 4.22 2.72
C PHE A 363 -3.58 2.80 3.21
N LEU A 364 -4.63 2.07 3.61
CA LEU A 364 -4.51 0.63 3.88
C LEU A 364 -4.38 -0.08 2.53
N ILE A 365 -3.20 -0.66 2.29
CA ILE A 365 -2.85 -1.42 1.07
C ILE A 365 -3.20 -2.89 1.26
#